data_AF-A0A934KRS6-F1
#
_entry.id   AF-A0A934KRS6-F1
#
_cell.length_a   1.000
_cell.length_b   1.000
_cell.length_c   1.000
_cell.angle_alpha   90.00
_cell.angle_beta   90.00
_cell.angle_gamma   90.00
#
_symmetry.space_group_name_H-M   'P 1'
#
loop_
_entity.id
_entity.type
_entity.pdbx_description
1 polymer ?
#
loop_
_entity_poly.entity_id
_entity_poly.type
_entity_poly.pdbx_seq_one_letter_code
_entity_poly.pdbx_strand_id
1 'polypeptide(L)'
;MNKEHLAKVQALLTEWNPLGERSSQISDLNNYEIEATDILWHVKKTNTVDQINKMTNTVLSPAFGIHVDQLNVKLLPKRYIQF
;
A
#
# COMPACT_ATOMS: atom_id res chain seq x y z
N MET A 1 -5.98 -14.79 6.08
CA MET A 1 -4.97 -13.73 5.85
C MET A 1 -4.02 -13.68 7.04
N ASN A 2 -2.70 -13.62 6.83
CA ASN A 2 -1.73 -13.55 7.93
C ASN A 2 -1.77 -12.14 8.55
N LYS A 3 -2.16 -12.02 9.82
CA LYS A 3 -2.27 -10.74 10.55
C LYS A 3 -0.94 -9.98 10.62
N GLU A 4 0.19 -10.69 10.68
CA GLU A 4 1.51 -10.06 10.68
C GLU A 4 1.83 -9.39 9.34
N HIS A 5 1.41 -9.99 8.23
CA HIS A 5 1.59 -9.40 6.90
C HIS A 5 0.71 -8.17 6.71
N LEU A 6 -0.54 -8.22 7.19
CA LEU A 6 -1.42 -7.05 7.16
C LEU A 6 -0.81 -5.89 7.95
N ALA A 7 -0.38 -6.14 9.20
CA ALA A 7 0.22 -5.12 10.05
C ALA A 7 1.48 -4.51 9.42
N LYS A 8 2.31 -5.32 8.75
CA LYS A 8 3.47 -4.82 7.99
C LYS A 8 3.05 -3.90 6.85
N VAL A 9 2.07 -4.30 6.02
CA VAL A 9 1.61 -3.48 4.90
C VAL A 9 0.97 -2.18 5.39
N GLN A 10 0.15 -2.21 6.46
CA GLN A 10 -0.41 -1.00 7.06
C GLN A 10 0.69 -0.06 7.56
N ALA A 11 1.66 -0.57 8.32
CA ALA A 11 2.77 0.24 8.81
C ALA A 11 3.53 0.92 7.66
N LEU A 12 3.72 0.21 6.54
CA LEU A 12 4.36 0.76 5.36
C LEU A 12 3.55 1.87 4.69
N LEU A 13 2.24 1.67 4.52
CA LEU A 13 1.37 2.68 3.93
C LEU A 13 1.25 3.91 4.85
N THR A 14 1.21 3.72 6.17
CA THR A 14 1.20 4.80 7.16
C THR A 14 2.51 5.58 7.18
N GLU A 15 3.67 4.91 7.16
CA GLU A 15 4.98 5.58 7.11
C GLU A 15 5.14 6.37 5.81
N TRP A 16 4.75 5.76 4.69
CA TRP A 16 4.84 6.41 3.39
C TRP A 16 3.83 7.56 3.23
N ASN A 17 2.63 7.41 3.79
CA ASN A 17 1.53 8.37 3.72
C ASN A 17 1.27 8.91 2.30
N PRO A 18 0.74 8.08 1.38
CA PRO A 18 0.46 8.49 0.00
C PRO A 18 -0.50 9.68 -0.13
N LEU A 19 -1.21 10.03 0.93
CA LEU A 19 -2.16 11.14 0.96
C LEU A 19 -1.54 12.46 1.45
N GLY A 20 -0.31 12.43 1.97
CA GLY A 20 0.32 13.59 2.58
C GLY A 20 -0.56 14.19 3.66
N GLU A 21 -0.77 15.51 3.62
CA GLU A 21 -1.64 16.22 4.57
C GLU A 21 -3.12 15.81 4.48
N ARG A 22 -3.58 15.23 3.36
CA ARG A 22 -4.99 14.82 3.21
C ARG A 22 -5.34 13.65 4.13
N SER A 23 -4.37 12.87 4.61
CA SER A 23 -4.64 11.75 5.53
C SER A 23 -5.30 12.21 6.82
N SER A 24 -4.98 13.41 7.34
CA SER A 24 -5.59 13.94 8.56
C SER A 24 -7.04 14.39 8.36
N GLN A 25 -7.52 14.45 7.12
CA GLN A 25 -8.88 14.87 6.78
C GLN A 25 -9.83 13.67 6.59
N ILE A 26 -9.31 12.45 6.58
CA ILE A 26 -10.09 11.21 6.39
C ILE A 26 -10.23 10.53 7.75
N SER A 27 -11.38 10.75 8.40
CA SER A 27 -11.64 10.25 9.76
C SER A 27 -11.63 8.73 9.89
N ASP A 28 -11.94 8.02 8.80
CA ASP A 28 -12.05 6.57 8.70
C ASP A 28 -10.86 5.92 7.99
N LEU A 29 -9.75 6.65 7.80
CA LEU A 29 -8.57 6.13 7.08
C LEU A 29 -8.00 4.85 7.70
N ASN A 30 -8.11 4.73 9.03
CA ASN A 30 -7.75 3.54 9.79
C ASN A 30 -6.39 2.91 9.38
N ASN A 31 -5.36 3.76 9.26
CA ASN A 31 -4.01 3.36 8.84
C ASN A 31 -4.01 2.50 7.56
N TYR A 32 -4.87 2.83 6.60
CA TYR A 32 -4.99 2.14 5.32
C TYR A 32 -5.36 0.65 5.45
N GLU A 33 -6.13 0.24 6.46
CA GLU A 33 -6.47 -1.19 6.69
C GLU A 33 -7.12 -1.86 5.49
N ILE A 34 -8.07 -1.17 4.86
CA ILE A 34 -8.82 -1.68 3.71
C ILE A 34 -7.86 -1.84 2.52
N GLU A 35 -7.05 -0.83 2.23
CA GLU A 35 -6.13 -0.86 1.10
C GLU A 35 -4.97 -1.83 1.32
N ALA A 36 -4.50 -1.96 2.55
CA ALA A 36 -3.49 -2.95 2.93
C ALA A 36 -4.00 -4.38 2.72
N THR A 37 -5.27 -4.63 3.08
CA THR A 37 -5.95 -5.91 2.84
C THR A 37 -6.03 -6.22 1.36
N ASP A 38 -6.48 -5.25 0.55
CA ASP A 38 -6.62 -5.44 -0.89
C ASP A 38 -5.27 -5.64 -1.58
N ILE A 39 -4.24 -4.88 -1.21
CA ILE A 39 -2.89 -5.06 -1.75
C ILE A 39 -2.37 -6.46 -1.38
N LEU A 40 -2.46 -6.85 -0.11
CA LEU A 40 -1.98 -8.15 0.34
C LEU A 40 -2.72 -9.31 -0.34
N TRP A 41 -3.99 -9.12 -0.69
CA TRP A 41 -4.75 -10.14 -1.40
C TRP A 41 -4.26 -10.32 -2.85
N HIS A 42 -3.84 -9.25 -3.52
CA HIS A 42 -3.38 -9.33 -4.90
C HIS A 42 -1.91 -9.75 -5.05
N VAL A 43 -1.07 -9.47 -4.04
CA VAL A 43 0.36 -9.73 -4.09
C VAL A 43 0.69 -11.21 -3.87
N LYS A 44 1.52 -11.74 -4.77
CA LYS A 44 2.09 -13.09 -4.74
C LYS A 44 3.61 -13.01 -4.63
N LYS A 45 4.22 -14.05 -4.06
CA LYS A 45 5.69 -14.16 -3.94
C LYS A 45 6.44 -14.03 -5.28
N THR A 46 5.80 -14.43 -6.38
CA THR A 46 6.36 -14.36 -7.73
C THR A 46 6.19 -13.00 -8.40
N ASN A 47 5.51 -12.04 -7.77
CA ASN A 47 5.33 -10.74 -8.36
C ASN A 47 6.64 -9.94 -8.36
N THR A 48 6.90 -9.31 -9.50
CA THR A 48 7.97 -8.32 -9.63
C THR A 48 7.60 -7.02 -8.92
N VAL A 49 8.61 -6.20 -8.61
CA VAL A 49 8.43 -4.85 -8.05
C VAL A 49 7.43 -4.02 -8.87
N ASP A 50 7.54 -4.06 -10.20
CA ASP A 50 6.63 -3.29 -11.08
C ASP A 50 5.19 -3.83 -11.06
N GLN A 51 4.99 -5.13 -10.87
CA GLN A 51 3.66 -5.70 -10.69
C GLN A 51 3.04 -5.29 -9.36
N ILE A 52 3.82 -5.33 -8.27
CA ILE A 52 3.38 -4.83 -6.96
C ILE A 52 3.04 -3.33 -7.07
N ASN A 53 3.87 -2.55 -7.75
CA ASN A 53 3.62 -1.12 -7.93
C ASN A 53 2.31 -0.84 -8.68
N LYS A 54 2.03 -1.61 -9.73
CA LYS A 54 0.77 -1.52 -10.46
C LYS A 54 -0.42 -1.88 -9.58
N MET A 55 -0.33 -2.98 -8.81
CA MET A 55 -1.40 -3.39 -7.89
C MET A 55 -1.68 -2.33 -6.82
N THR A 56 -0.64 -1.78 -6.18
CA THR A 56 -0.77 -0.69 -5.22
C THR A 56 -1.45 0.54 -5.85
N ASN A 57 -1.08 0.90 -7.08
CA ASN A 57 -1.76 1.97 -7.81
C ASN A 57 -3.23 1.65 -8.09
N THR A 58 -3.56 0.41 -8.48
CA THR A 58 -4.94 -0.03 -8.76
C THR A 58 -5.82 -0.02 -7.51
N VAL A 59 -5.25 -0.19 -6.32
CA VAL A 59 -5.98 -0.10 -5.04
C VAL A 59 -6.11 1.35 -4.58
N LEU A 60 -4.99 2.08 -4.46
CA LEU A 60 -4.98 3.42 -3.85
C LEU A 60 -5.63 4.50 -4.72
N SER A 61 -5.47 4.40 -6.05
CA SER A 61 -5.98 5.44 -6.95
C SER A 61 -7.51 5.58 -6.89
N PRO A 62 -8.31 4.52 -7.05
CA PRO A 62 -9.76 4.63 -6.92
C PRO A 62 -10.22 4.88 -5.49
N ALA A 63 -9.51 4.38 -4.47
CA ALA A 63 -9.87 4.60 -3.06
C ALA A 63 -9.80 6.08 -2.65
N PHE A 64 -8.80 6.81 -3.16
CA PHE A 64 -8.51 8.17 -2.70
C PHE A 64 -8.51 9.25 -3.78
N GLY A 65 -8.77 8.87 -5.04
CA GLY A 65 -8.68 9.79 -6.18
C GLY A 65 -7.27 10.37 -6.37
N ILE A 66 -6.23 9.57 -6.09
CA ILE A 66 -4.83 9.96 -6.24
C ILE A 66 -4.17 9.22 -7.39
N HIS A 67 -3.05 9.75 -7.90
CA HIS A 67 -2.14 8.98 -8.73
C HIS A 67 -0.86 8.75 -7.93
N VAL A 68 -0.42 7.49 -7.83
CA VAL A 68 0.78 7.17 -7.07
C VAL A 68 1.97 7.07 -8.02
N ASP A 69 2.91 8.02 -7.90
CA ASP A 69 4.15 7.99 -8.65
C ASP A 69 4.98 6.74 -8.34
N GLN A 70 5.42 6.06 -9.41
CA GLN A 70 6.12 4.77 -9.34
C GLN A 70 7.42 4.80 -8.51
N LEU A 71 8.05 5.96 -8.34
CA LEU A 71 9.29 6.13 -7.57
C LEU A 71 9.10 5.86 -6.08
N ASN A 72 7.99 6.30 -5.50
CA ASN A 72 7.71 6.11 -4.08
C ASN A 72 7.30 4.66 -3.79
N VAL A 73 6.58 4.03 -4.72
CA VAL A 73 6.16 2.62 -4.58
C VAL A 73 7.34 1.66 -4.65
N LYS A 74 8.39 1.96 -5.44
CA LYS A 74 9.63 1.16 -5.51
C LYS A 74 10.35 0.98 -4.16
N LEU A 75 10.07 1.82 -3.16
CA LEU A 75 10.62 1.67 -1.80
C LEU A 75 9.88 0.59 -0.99
N LEU A 76 8.59 0.35 -1.25
CA LEU A 76 7.79 -0.64 -0.52
C LEU A 76 8.33 -2.07 -0.71
N PRO A 77 8.56 -2.58 -1.95
CA PRO A 77 9.09 -3.92 -2.14
C PRO A 77 10.54 -4.08 -1.70
N LYS A 78 11.38 -3.06 -1.94
CA LYS A 78 12.82 -3.14 -1.65
C LYS A 78 13.13 -3.16 -0.16
N ARG A 79 12.34 -2.47 0.66
CA ARG A 79 12.65 -2.38 2.08
C ARG A 79 12.04 -3.52 2.90
N TYR A 80 10.85 -4.05 2.57
CA TYR A 80 10.12 -4.88 3.54
C TYR A 80 9.24 -6.00 2.99
N ILE A 81 9.17 -6.22 1.67
CA ILE A 81 8.45 -7.35 1.07
C ILE A 81 9.43 -8.51 0.84
N GLN A 82 9.87 -9.14 1.93
CA GLN A 82 10.41 -10.51 1.90
C GLN A 82 9.34 -11.42 2.49
N PHE A 83 8.57 -12.08 1.62
CA PHE A 83 7.53 -13.04 2.01
C PHE A 83 8.06 -14.47 2.07
#